data_AF-A0A924D3D3-F1
#
_entry.id   AF-A0A924D3D3-F1
#
_cell.length_a   1.000
_cell.length_b   1.000
_cell.length_c   1.000
_cell.angle_alpha   90.00
_cell.angle_beta   90.00
_cell.angle_gamma   90.00
#
_symmetry.space_group_name_H-M   'P 1'
#
loop_
_entity.id
_entity.type
_entity.pdbx_description
1 polymer ?
#
loop_
_entity_poly.entity_id
_entity_poly.type
_entity_poly.pdbx_seq_one_letter_code
_entity_poly.pdbx_strand_id
1 'polypeptide(L)'
;RGNFGIYNFSNEGQCSWYDFAKKIFEINTIKINVVPISTTEFPTPANRPAYSVLDKSKLKNIFEIPILDWETSLKSIDFSIIIEKKL
;
A
#
# COMPACT_ATOMS: atom_id res chain seq x y z
N ARG A 1 0.00 5.33 33.81
CA ARG A 1 1.13 5.70 32.93
C ARG A 1 0.59 5.73 31.51
N GLY A 2 0.75 6.82 30.76
CA GLY A 2 0.16 6.92 29.41
C GLY A 2 0.83 5.97 28.41
N ASN A 3 0.10 5.58 27.37
CA ASN A 3 0.54 4.65 26.32
C ASN A 3 1.53 5.30 25.33
N PHE A 4 2.63 5.85 25.83
CA PHE A 4 3.65 6.54 25.03
C PHE A 4 4.70 5.57 24.46
N GLY A 5 5.19 5.87 23.26
CA GLY A 5 6.28 5.13 22.63
C GLY A 5 6.20 5.13 21.11
N ILE A 6 7.05 4.32 20.48
CA ILE A 6 7.09 4.12 19.02
C ILE A 6 6.12 3.00 18.64
N TYR A 7 5.33 3.23 17.60
CA TYR A 7 4.38 2.29 17.02
C TYR A 7 4.49 2.30 15.50
N ASN A 8 4.37 1.13 14.88
CA ASN A 8 4.22 1.04 13.44
C ASN A 8 2.74 1.13 13.07
N PHE A 9 2.44 1.89 12.02
CA PHE A 9 1.10 1.97 11.46
C PHE A 9 1.15 1.92 9.94
N SER A 10 0.35 1.03 9.38
CA SER A 10 0.04 0.90 7.96
C SER A 10 -1.29 0.16 7.87
N ASN A 11 -1.92 0.12 6.68
CA ASN A 11 -3.02 -0.81 6.44
C ASN A 11 -2.59 -2.27 6.69
N GLU A 12 -3.58 -3.13 6.91
CA GLU A 12 -3.38 -4.57 6.98
C GLU A 12 -3.17 -5.19 5.60
N GLY A 13 -2.67 -6.42 5.61
CA GLY A 13 -2.29 -7.15 4.42
C GLY A 13 -0.90 -6.78 3.92
N GLN A 14 -0.54 -7.38 2.78
CA GLN A 14 0.73 -7.15 2.10
C GLN A 14 0.49 -7.26 0.60
N CYS A 15 1.30 -6.53 -0.18
CA CYS A 15 1.25 -6.59 -1.63
C CYS A 15 2.61 -6.17 -2.19
N SER A 16 2.89 -6.59 -3.43
CA SER A 16 4.00 -6.02 -4.20
C SER A 16 3.58 -4.70 -4.87
N TRP A 17 4.55 -3.93 -5.38
CA TRP A 17 4.27 -2.75 -6.21
C TRP A 17 3.43 -3.10 -7.45
N TYR A 18 3.63 -4.30 -8.00
CA TYR A 18 2.84 -4.81 -9.12
C TYR A 18 1.37 -5.00 -8.74
N ASP A 19 1.09 -5.68 -7.62
CA ASP A 19 -0.27 -5.94 -7.15
C ASP A 19 -1.00 -4.63 -6.85
N PHE A 20 -0.30 -3.69 -6.20
CA PHE A 20 -0.86 -2.38 -5.88
C PHE A 20 -1.23 -1.59 -7.15
N ALA A 21 -0.32 -1.51 -8.13
CA ALA A 21 -0.57 -0.83 -9.40
C ALA A 21 -1.72 -1.48 -10.17
N LYS A 22 -1.74 -2.82 -10.26
CA LYS A 22 -2.81 -3.58 -10.91
C LYS A 22 -4.17 -3.28 -10.26
N LYS A 23 -4.23 -3.29 -8.92
CA LYS A 23 -5.46 -3.02 -8.17
C LYS A 23 -6.00 -1.61 -8.42
N ILE A 24 -5.12 -0.60 -8.53
CA ILE A 24 -5.52 0.77 -8.88
C ILE A 24 -6.25 0.78 -10.23
N PHE A 25 -5.69 0.15 -11.26
CA PHE A 25 -6.33 0.11 -12.57
C PHE A 25 -7.63 -0.72 -12.57
N GLU A 26 -7.67 -1.83 -11.83
CA GLU A 26 -8.88 -2.64 -11.64
C GLU A 26 -10.03 -1.83 -11.03
N ILE A 27 -9.77 -1.09 -9.94
CA ILE A 27 -10.78 -0.26 -9.24
C ILE A 27 -11.34 0.82 -10.17
N ASN A 28 -10.49 1.40 -11.01
CA ASN A 28 -10.88 2.45 -11.95
C ASN A 28 -11.44 1.92 -13.28
N THR A 29 -11.59 0.59 -13.43
CA THR A 29 -12.08 -0.06 -14.67
C THR A 29 -11.23 0.31 -15.90
N ILE A 30 -9.94 0.60 -15.71
CA ILE A 30 -9.01 0.96 -16.78
C ILE A 30 -8.37 -0.32 -17.33
N LYS A 31 -8.57 -0.56 -18.64
CA LYS A 31 -7.93 -1.69 -19.33
C LYS A 31 -6.49 -1.32 -19.69
N ILE A 32 -5.53 -1.82 -18.91
CA ILE A 32 -4.10 -1.69 -19.18
C ILE A 32 -3.37 -2.99 -18.85
N ASN A 33 -2.35 -3.31 -19.64
CA ASN A 33 -1.50 -4.47 -19.38
C ASN A 33 -0.39 -4.09 -18.38
N VAL A 34 -0.60 -4.38 -17.09
CA VAL A 34 0.44 -4.23 -16.08
C VAL A 34 1.37 -5.43 -16.16
N VAL A 35 2.65 -5.19 -16.45
CA VAL A 35 3.68 -6.23 -16.57
C VAL A 35 4.56 -6.20 -15.31
N PRO A 36 4.70 -7.31 -14.57
CA PRO A 36 5.61 -7.36 -13.43
C PRO A 36 7.06 -7.33 -13.93
N ILE A 37 7.92 -6.65 -13.17
CA ILE A 37 9.36 -6.65 -13.39
C ILE A 37 10.09 -6.95 -12.07
N SER A 38 11.27 -7.54 -12.17
CA SER A 38 12.18 -7.70 -11.04
C SER A 38 12.88 -6.39 -10.68
N THR A 39 13.33 -6.27 -9.42
CA THR A 39 14.11 -5.10 -8.99
C THR A 39 15.39 -4.91 -9.82
N THR A 40 15.98 -6.00 -10.32
CA THR A 40 17.18 -5.95 -11.17
C THR A 40 16.93 -5.33 -12.54
N GLU A 41 15.69 -5.36 -13.03
CA GLU A 41 15.30 -4.73 -14.30
C GLU A 41 15.10 -3.21 -14.18
N PHE A 42 14.98 -2.69 -12.95
CA PHE A 42 14.83 -1.26 -12.69
C PHE A 42 15.75 -0.78 -11.55
N PRO A 43 17.05 -0.65 -11.82
CA PRO A 43 18.02 -0.22 -10.81
C PRO A 43 17.79 1.25 -10.45
N THR A 44 17.62 1.54 -9.16
CA THR A 44 17.56 2.90 -8.62
C THR A 44 18.78 3.19 -7.76
N PRO A 45 19.25 4.45 -7.66
CA PRO A 45 20.40 4.80 -6.81
C PRO A 45 20.23 4.42 -5.34
N ALA A 46 19.00 4.47 -4.83
CA ALA A 46 18.68 4.02 -3.48
C ALA A 46 18.37 2.52 -3.47
N ASN A 47 18.99 1.79 -2.56
CA ASN A 47 18.67 0.38 -2.31
C ASN A 47 17.31 0.28 -1.62
N ARG A 48 16.38 -0.45 -2.23
CA ARG A 48 15.05 -0.70 -1.66
C ARG A 48 15.02 -2.08 -1.02
N PRO A 49 14.48 -2.22 0.20
CA PRO A 49 14.30 -3.53 0.81
C PRO A 49 13.31 -4.37 0.00
N ALA A 50 13.59 -5.67 -0.13
CA ALA A 50 12.68 -6.60 -0.80
C ALA A 50 11.38 -6.83 -0.01
N TYR A 51 11.41 -6.56 1.30
CA TYR A 51 10.26 -6.73 2.20
C TYR A 51 10.22 -5.57 3.21
N SER A 52 9.12 -4.83 3.23
CA SER A 52 8.92 -3.66 4.10
C SER A 52 7.58 -3.68 4.83
N VAL A 53 6.99 -4.87 5.03
CA VAL A 53 5.78 -5.04 5.83
C VAL A 53 6.13 -4.84 7.30
N LEU A 54 5.35 -4.01 7.99
CA LEU A 54 5.59 -3.66 9.39
C LEU A 54 4.72 -4.49 10.33
N ASP A 55 5.31 -4.96 11.43
CA ASP A 55 4.54 -5.56 12.53
C ASP A 55 3.79 -4.47 13.31
N LYS A 56 2.48 -4.65 13.44
CA LYS A 56 1.53 -3.74 14.09
C LYS A 56 0.98 -4.33 15.39
N SER A 57 1.47 -5.49 15.82
CA SER A 57 0.99 -6.22 17.02
C SER A 57 0.98 -5.34 18.27
N LYS A 58 2.03 -4.55 18.49
CA LYS A 58 2.11 -3.60 19.61
C LYS A 58 0.98 -2.57 19.60
N LEU A 59 0.66 -1.99 18.44
CA LEU A 59 -0.38 -0.98 18.29
C LEU A 59 -1.77 -1.60 18.49
N LYS A 60 -2.02 -2.78 17.91
CA LYS A 60 -3.30 -3.50 18.03
C LYS A 60 -3.58 -3.92 19.48
N ASN A 61 -2.58 -4.43 20.19
CA ASN A 61 -2.73 -4.88 21.57
C ASN A 61 -2.96 -3.74 22.58
N ILE A 62 -2.47 -2.53 22.29
CA ILE A 62 -2.55 -1.40 23.23
C ILE A 62 -3.79 -0.54 22.99
N PHE A 63 -4.18 -0.32 21.74
CA PHE A 63 -5.26 0.59 21.38
C PHE A 63 -6.54 -0.11 20.94
N GLU A 64 -6.49 -1.44 20.71
CA GLU A 64 -7.64 -2.26 20.29
C GLU A 64 -8.38 -1.71 19.06
N ILE A 65 -7.67 -0.98 18.20
CA ILE A 65 -8.26 -0.37 17.00
C ILE A 65 -8.31 -1.36 15.83
N PRO A 66 -9.43 -1.38 15.07
CA PRO A 66 -9.46 -2.08 13.80
C PRO A 66 -8.61 -1.31 12.78
N ILE A 67 -7.74 -2.04 12.07
CA ILE A 67 -6.95 -1.50 10.97
C ILE A 67 -7.51 -2.08 9.68
N LEU A 68 -7.88 -1.22 8.73
CA LEU A 68 -8.44 -1.65 7.45
C LEU A 68 -7.38 -2.37 6.59
N ASP A 69 -7.83 -3.39 5.86
CA ASP A 69 -7.08 -4.00 4.77
C ASP A 69 -6.75 -2.96 3.68
N TRP A 70 -5.58 -3.06 3.07
CA TRP A 70 -5.11 -2.11 2.07
C TRP A 70 -6.02 -2.03 0.84
N GLU A 71 -6.64 -3.13 0.39
CA GLU A 71 -7.56 -3.11 -0.75
C GLU A 71 -8.85 -2.36 -0.40
N THR A 72 -9.39 -2.57 0.81
CA THR A 72 -10.56 -1.84 1.29
C THR A 72 -10.27 -0.35 1.40
N SER A 73 -9.12 0.00 1.98
CA SER A 73 -8.70 1.39 2.10
C SER A 73 -8.41 2.04 0.75
N LEU A 74 -7.91 1.28 -0.23
CA LEU A 74 -7.66 1.76 -1.58
C LEU A 74 -8.97 2.06 -2.33
N LYS A 75 -9.99 1.21 -2.16
CA LYS A 75 -11.33 1.41 -2.77
C LYS A 75 -12.05 2.65 -2.28
N SER A 76 -11.73 3.16 -1.09
CA SER A 76 -12.32 4.40 -0.58
C SER A 76 -11.66 5.67 -1.13
N ILE A 77 -10.58 5.54 -1.91
CA ILE A 77 -9.90 6.69 -2.52
C ILE A 77 -10.67 7.12 -3.77
N ASP A 78 -11.02 8.41 -3.83
CA ASP A 78 -11.56 9.02 -5.03
C ASP A 78 -10.41 9.38 -5.99
N PHE A 79 -10.35 8.64 -7.10
CA PHE A 79 -9.34 8.84 -8.16
C PHE A 79 -9.76 9.84 -9.24
N SER A 80 -10.99 10.39 -9.17
CA SER A 80 -11.52 11.30 -10.21
C SER A 80 -10.61 12.51 -10.43
N ILE A 81 -9.97 13.00 -9.37
CA ILE A 81 -9.04 14.16 -9.40
C ILE A 81 -7.76 13.87 -10.20
N ILE A 82 -7.32 12.61 -10.24
CA ILE A 82 -6.05 12.22 -10.88
C ILE A 82 -6.26 11.96 -12.37
N ILE A 83 -7.40 11.37 -12.75
CA ILE A 83 -7.69 11.00 -14.14
C ILE A 83 -7.98 12.25 -15.00
N GLU A 84 -8.64 13.27 -14.47
CA GLU A 84 -8.94 14.49 -15.22
C GLU A 84 -7.71 15.33 -15.59
N LYS A 85 -6.57 15.13 -14.92
CA LYS A 85 -5.36 15.94 -15.15
C LYS A 85 -4.36 15.34 -16.13
N LYS A 86 -4.55 14.11 -16.61
CA LYS A 86 -3.65 13.45 -17.58
C LYS A 86 -4.38 12.37 -18.38
N LEU A 87 -5.26 12.81 -19.27
CA LEU A 87 -5.51 12.23 -20.58
C LEU A 87 -5.74 13.38 -21.57
#